data_AF-A0AA42NYY7-F1
#
_entry.id   AF-A0AA42NYY7-F1
#
_cell.length_a   1.000
_cell.length_b   1.000
_cell.length_c   1.000
_cell.angle_alpha   90.00
_cell.angle_beta   90.00
_cell.angle_gamma   90.00
#
_symmetry.space_group_name_H-M   'P 1'
#
loop_
_entity.id
_entity.type
_entity.pdbx_description
1 polymer ?
#
loop_
_entity_poly.entity_id
_entity_poly.type
_entity_poly.pdbx_seq_one_letter_code
_entity_poly.pdbx_strand_id
1 'polypeptide(L)'
;MIAGALLLVLVPIVAILAAIALPAYNDYTVRAKVAAAADALHPLQDQVQHFADEEGRCPGANDAGFPAPGDFTRSGLSAVNIGRFNNGHCGIEATLSMPGKSIDGDLLWLEYDRDSGRWDCSGASDDKYLPPACRG
;
A
#
# COMPACT_ATOMS: atom_id res chain seq x y z
N MET A 1 -0.91 -44.02 29.68
CA MET A 1 -2.13 -43.24 29.99
C MET A 1 -1.88 -41.75 30.25
N ILE A 2 -0.68 -41.33 30.67
CA ILE A 2 -0.36 -39.91 31.00
C ILE A 2 -0.32 -39.00 29.75
N ALA A 3 0.14 -39.52 28.60
CA ALA A 3 0.21 -38.75 27.35
C ALA A 3 -1.17 -38.28 26.81
N GLY A 4 -2.23 -39.05 27.05
CA GLY A 4 -3.59 -38.68 26.62
C GLY A 4 -4.18 -37.54 27.43
N ALA A 5 -3.91 -37.50 28.74
CA ALA A 5 -4.41 -36.45 29.63
C ALA A 5 -3.77 -35.08 29.34
N LEU A 6 -2.48 -35.04 29.01
CA LEU A 6 -1.77 -33.81 28.64
C LEU A 6 -2.33 -33.20 27.35
N LEU A 7 -2.63 -34.02 26.33
CA LEU A 7 -3.21 -33.56 25.07
C LEU A 7 -4.58 -32.90 25.25
N LEU A 8 -5.45 -33.47 26.09
CA LEU A 8 -6.79 -32.95 26.32
C LEU A 8 -6.82 -31.57 26.99
N VAL A 9 -5.77 -31.23 27.75
CA VAL A 9 -5.63 -29.91 28.37
C VAL A 9 -4.89 -28.95 27.46
N LEU A 10 -3.85 -29.41 26.76
CA LEU A 10 -3.00 -28.55 25.92
C LEU A 10 -3.71 -28.09 24.64
N VAL A 11 -4.47 -28.97 23.98
CA VAL A 11 -5.17 -28.66 22.72
C VAL A 11 -6.11 -27.45 22.85
N PRO A 12 -7.03 -27.36 23.83
CA PRO A 12 -7.91 -26.21 23.94
C PRO A 12 -7.17 -24.91 24.25
N ILE A 13 -6.08 -24.96 25.04
CA ILE A 13 -5.27 -23.78 25.33
C ILE A 13 -4.59 -23.26 24.04
N VAL A 14 -3.95 -24.15 23.29
CA VAL A 14 -3.31 -23.79 22.01
C VAL A 14 -4.34 -23.30 20.99
N ALA A 15 -5.55 -23.88 20.97
CA ALA A 15 -6.63 -23.43 20.09
C ALA A 15 -7.06 -21.98 20.39
N ILE A 16 -7.21 -21.61 21.66
CA ILE A 16 -7.56 -20.24 22.06
C ILE A 16 -6.43 -19.27 21.72
N LEU A 17 -5.17 -19.62 22.00
CA LEU A 17 -4.02 -18.78 21.67
C LEU A 17 -3.91 -18.56 20.15
N ALA A 18 -4.08 -19.63 19.35
CA ALA A 18 -4.05 -19.54 17.89
C ALA A 18 -5.18 -18.65 17.35
N ALA A 19 -6.38 -18.74 17.92
CA ALA A 19 -7.53 -17.92 17.51
C ALA A 19 -7.27 -16.41 17.67
N ILE A 20 -6.43 -15.99 18.63
CA ILE A 20 -6.06 -14.58 18.84
C ILE A 20 -4.80 -14.21 18.03
N ALA A 21 -3.81 -15.10 17.99
CA ALA A 21 -2.53 -14.83 17.34
C ALA A 21 -2.66 -14.75 15.81
N LEU A 22 -3.49 -15.59 15.19
CA LEU A 22 -3.67 -15.62 13.74
C LEU A 22 -4.25 -14.31 13.15
N PRO A 23 -5.35 -13.73 13.66
CA PRO A 23 -5.87 -12.47 13.13
C PRO A 23 -4.86 -11.32 13.32
N ALA A 24 -4.21 -11.23 14.48
CA ALA A 24 -3.18 -10.22 14.73
C ALA A 24 -1.98 -10.35 13.78
N TYR A 25 -1.52 -11.58 13.53
CA TYR A 25 -0.44 -11.83 12.57
C TYR A 25 -0.85 -11.42 11.15
N ASN A 26 -2.07 -11.76 10.73
CA ASN A 26 -2.58 -11.36 9.43
C ASN A 26 -2.57 -9.84 9.26
N ASP A 27 -3.05 -9.10 10.26
CA ASP A 27 -3.06 -7.63 10.22
C ASP A 27 -1.65 -7.05 10.13
N TYR A 28 -0.69 -7.61 10.87
CA TYR A 28 0.70 -7.21 10.78
C TYR A 28 1.30 -7.45 9.39
N THR A 29 1.07 -8.64 8.81
CA THR A 29 1.57 -8.95 7.46
C THR A 29 0.95 -8.03 6.41
N VAL A 30 -0.31 -7.62 6.60
CA VAL A 30 -1.00 -6.70 5.70
C VAL A 30 -0.33 -5.33 5.77
N ARG A 31 -0.18 -4.75 6.97
CA ARG A 31 0.49 -3.45 7.14
C ARG A 31 1.92 -3.45 6.60
N ALA A 32 2.67 -4.52 6.82
CA ALA A 32 4.04 -4.63 6.33
C ALA A 32 4.12 -4.62 4.80
N LYS A 33 3.20 -5.32 4.13
CA LYS A 33 3.13 -5.33 2.66
C LYS A 33 2.68 -3.99 2.09
N VAL A 34 1.70 -3.33 2.71
CA VAL A 34 1.27 -1.98 2.28
C VAL A 34 2.42 -0.98 2.43
N ALA A 35 3.17 -1.03 3.53
CA ALA A 35 4.36 -0.20 3.71
C ALA A 35 5.41 -0.47 2.61
N ALA A 36 5.70 -1.74 2.31
CA ALA A 36 6.63 -2.09 1.23
C ALA A 36 6.14 -1.64 -0.16
N ALA A 37 4.84 -1.70 -0.41
CA ALA A 37 4.23 -1.20 -1.64
C ALA A 37 4.34 0.34 -1.75
N ALA A 38 4.10 1.06 -0.65
CA ALA A 38 4.30 2.50 -0.60
C ALA A 38 5.79 2.87 -0.79
N ASP A 39 6.71 2.13 -0.17
CA ASP A 39 8.16 2.34 -0.34
C ASP A 39 8.61 2.14 -1.79
N ALA A 40 8.00 1.21 -2.51
CA ALA A 40 8.27 0.97 -3.93
C ALA A 40 7.84 2.14 -4.84
N LEU A 41 6.97 3.03 -4.36
CA LEU A 41 6.50 4.21 -5.09
C LEU A 41 7.37 5.45 -4.86
N HIS A 42 8.23 5.47 -3.84
CA HIS A 42 9.09 6.63 -3.56
C HIS A 42 9.95 7.07 -4.77
N PRO A 43 10.63 6.18 -5.51
CA PRO A 43 11.40 6.60 -6.68
C PRO A 43 10.55 7.20 -7.79
N LEU A 44 9.26 6.84 -7.84
CA LEU A 44 8.30 7.38 -8.79
C LEU A 44 7.82 8.77 -8.35
N GLN A 45 7.64 9.00 -7.05
CA GLN A 45 7.34 10.32 -6.50
C GLN A 45 8.42 11.33 -6.90
N ASP A 46 9.70 11.00 -6.68
CA ASP A 46 10.80 11.88 -7.07
C ASP A 46 10.76 12.22 -8.57
N GLN A 47 10.51 11.23 -9.43
CA GLN A 47 10.39 11.45 -10.88
C GLN A 47 9.20 12.33 -11.26
N VAL A 48 8.04 12.11 -10.64
CA VAL A 48 6.84 12.92 -10.88
C VAL A 48 7.06 14.36 -10.43
N GLN A 49 7.70 14.55 -9.28
CA GLN A 49 8.04 15.86 -8.75
C GLN A 49 9.01 16.60 -9.68
N HIS A 50 10.13 15.99 -10.04
CA HIS A 50 11.10 16.59 -10.96
C HIS A 50 10.46 17.00 -12.29
N PHE A 51 9.67 16.10 -12.88
CA PHE A 51 8.97 16.41 -14.12
C PHE A 51 7.96 17.55 -13.96
N ALA A 52 7.18 17.54 -12.89
CA ALA A 52 6.14 18.55 -12.65
C ALA A 52 6.72 19.95 -12.39
N ASP A 53 7.90 20.00 -11.77
CA ASP A 53 8.63 21.23 -11.47
C ASP A 53 9.35 21.78 -12.72
N GLU A 54 9.91 20.90 -13.57
CA GLU A 54 10.62 21.30 -14.81
C GLU A 54 9.67 21.69 -15.95
N GLU A 55 8.66 20.86 -16.22
CA GLU A 55 7.75 21.03 -17.37
C GLU A 55 6.54 21.89 -17.05
N GLY A 56 6.30 22.20 -15.77
CA GLY A 56 5.14 22.99 -15.36
C GLY A 56 3.80 22.28 -15.60
N ARG A 57 3.78 20.97 -15.84
CA ARG A 57 2.57 20.13 -15.99
C ARG A 57 2.77 18.76 -15.35
N CYS A 58 1.67 18.06 -15.08
CA CYS A 58 1.77 16.68 -14.59
C CYS A 58 2.22 15.72 -15.69
N PRO A 59 3.01 14.69 -15.34
CA PRO A 59 3.29 13.59 -16.24
C PRO A 59 2.02 12.77 -16.49
N GLY A 60 1.90 12.25 -17.70
CA GLY A 60 0.88 11.29 -18.11
C GLY A 60 1.51 9.97 -18.56
N ALA A 61 0.66 8.99 -18.83
CA ALA A 61 1.08 7.63 -19.20
C ALA A 61 1.98 7.52 -20.45
N ASN A 62 2.03 8.57 -21.29
CA ASN A 62 2.82 8.59 -22.52
C ASN A 62 4.13 9.38 -22.38
N ASP A 63 4.40 9.99 -21.22
CA ASP A 63 5.64 10.72 -21.00
C ASP A 63 6.81 9.74 -20.82
N ALA A 64 7.93 10.06 -21.48
CA ALA A 64 9.10 9.20 -21.46
C ALA A 64 9.73 9.14 -20.06
N GLY A 65 10.22 7.95 -19.68
CA GLY A 65 10.90 7.73 -18.40
C GLY A 65 9.99 7.21 -17.29
N PHE A 66 8.67 7.26 -17.47
CA PHE A 66 7.75 6.69 -16.49
C PHE A 66 7.47 5.20 -16.76
N PRO A 67 7.47 4.36 -15.71
CA PRO A 67 7.17 2.94 -15.83
C PRO A 67 5.72 2.71 -16.27
N ALA A 68 5.50 1.60 -16.98
CA ALA A 68 4.16 1.19 -17.37
C ALA A 68 3.36 0.73 -16.14
N PRO A 69 2.01 0.81 -16.16
CA PRO A 69 1.20 0.48 -14.98
C PRO A 69 1.43 -0.92 -14.39
N GLY A 70 1.88 -1.89 -15.19
CA GLY A 70 2.14 -3.27 -14.76
C GLY A 70 3.55 -3.55 -14.20
N ASP A 71 4.46 -2.57 -14.21
CA ASP A 71 5.86 -2.78 -13.82
C ASP A 71 6.03 -3.03 -12.30
N PHE A 72 5.00 -2.73 -11.51
CA PHE A 72 5.00 -2.82 -10.04
C PHE A 72 4.36 -4.10 -9.48
N THR A 73 3.98 -5.05 -10.34
CA THR A 73 3.36 -6.35 -9.96
C THR A 73 4.15 -7.15 -8.92
N ARG A 74 5.48 -7.02 -8.90
CA ARG A 74 6.34 -7.70 -7.89
C ARG A 74 6.41 -6.98 -6.55
N SER A 75 5.96 -5.74 -6.47
CA SER A 75 6.00 -4.88 -5.27
C SER A 75 4.71 -4.92 -4.45
N GLY A 76 3.78 -5.81 -4.80
CA GLY A 76 2.45 -5.87 -4.16
C GLY A 76 1.47 -4.83 -4.70
N LEU A 77 1.68 -4.37 -5.94
CA LEU A 77 0.80 -3.43 -6.63
C LEU A 77 0.32 -4.06 -7.94
N SER A 78 -0.99 -4.04 -8.21
CA SER A 78 -1.54 -4.60 -9.45
C SER A 78 -1.52 -3.61 -10.61
N ALA A 79 -1.64 -2.31 -10.32
CA ALA A 79 -1.55 -1.23 -11.29
C ALA A 79 -1.00 0.03 -10.64
N VAL A 80 -0.26 0.83 -11.41
CA VAL A 80 0.19 2.18 -11.01
C VAL A 80 -0.08 3.14 -12.15
N ASN A 81 -0.97 4.10 -11.92
CA ASN A 81 -1.30 5.14 -12.88
C ASN A 81 -0.76 6.48 -12.40
N ILE A 82 -0.29 7.28 -13.35
CA ILE A 82 0.27 8.60 -13.08
C ILE A 82 -0.58 9.61 -13.84
N GLY A 83 -0.91 10.71 -13.20
CA GLY A 83 -1.70 11.74 -13.85
C GLY A 83 -1.96 12.95 -12.97
N ARG A 84 -2.97 13.71 -13.40
CA ARG A 84 -3.48 14.86 -12.67
C ARG A 84 -4.78 14.49 -11.97
N PHE A 85 -4.86 14.77 -10.68
CA PHE A 85 -6.05 14.58 -9.88
C PHE A 85 -7.06 15.72 -10.09
N ASN A 86 -8.29 15.52 -9.62
CA ASN A 86 -9.39 16.46 -9.81
C ASN A 86 -9.18 17.79 -9.07
N ASN A 87 -8.43 17.78 -7.97
CA ASN A 87 -7.99 18.98 -7.23
C ASN A 87 -6.85 19.73 -7.94
N GLY A 88 -6.33 19.18 -9.03
CA GLY A 88 -5.30 19.81 -9.85
C GLY A 88 -3.87 19.46 -9.47
N HIS A 89 -3.66 18.69 -8.41
CA HIS A 89 -2.36 18.15 -8.02
C HIS A 89 -1.92 17.05 -8.98
N CYS A 90 -0.61 16.91 -9.15
CA CYS A 90 -0.04 15.78 -9.88
C CYS A 90 0.03 14.60 -8.94
N GLY A 91 0.01 13.37 -9.44
CA GLY A 91 0.25 12.26 -8.54
C GLY A 91 0.09 10.89 -9.13
N ILE A 92 0.08 9.93 -8.22
CA ILE A 92 0.20 8.51 -8.47
C ILE A 92 -1.00 7.83 -7.81
N GLU A 93 -1.75 7.06 -8.61
CA GLU A 93 -2.78 6.15 -8.13
C GLU A 93 -2.24 4.72 -8.25
N ALA A 94 -2.05 4.07 -7.11
CA ALA A 94 -1.54 2.71 -7.05
C ALA A 94 -2.62 1.77 -6.51
N THR A 95 -2.82 0.63 -7.17
CA THR A 95 -3.76 -0.40 -6.74
C THR A 95 -3.01 -1.49 -5.99
N LEU A 96 -3.41 -1.78 -4.75
CA LEU A 96 -2.81 -2.81 -3.91
C LEU A 96 -3.15 -4.21 -4.43
N SER A 97 -2.17 -5.10 -4.44
CA SER A 97 -2.33 -6.52 -4.78
C SER A 97 -2.03 -7.40 -3.58
N MET A 98 -3.08 -7.89 -2.94
CA MET A 98 -3.08 -8.55 -1.65
C MET A 98 -4.00 -9.77 -1.68
N PRO A 99 -3.68 -10.81 -2.46
CA PRO A 99 -4.59 -11.92 -2.73
C PRO A 99 -5.11 -12.58 -1.45
N GLY A 100 -6.44 -12.71 -1.36
CA GLY A 100 -7.12 -13.32 -0.22
C GLY A 100 -7.18 -12.44 1.04
N LYS A 101 -6.87 -11.14 0.93
CA LYS A 101 -7.07 -10.13 1.98
C LYS A 101 -8.22 -9.21 1.62
N SER A 102 -8.82 -8.56 2.61
CA SER A 102 -9.93 -7.62 2.40
C SER A 102 -9.54 -6.35 1.66
N ILE A 103 -8.24 -6.03 1.63
CA ILE A 103 -7.69 -4.82 1.00
C ILE A 103 -7.16 -5.06 -0.43
N ASP A 104 -7.41 -6.24 -0.98
CA ASP A 104 -6.99 -6.58 -2.35
C ASP A 104 -7.77 -5.72 -3.34
N GLY A 105 -7.07 -4.98 -4.19
CA GLY A 105 -7.68 -4.02 -5.12
C GLY A 105 -7.94 -2.63 -4.53
N ASP A 106 -7.65 -2.39 -3.25
CA ASP A 106 -7.77 -1.06 -2.67
C ASP A 106 -6.77 -0.09 -3.31
N LEU A 107 -7.16 1.17 -3.40
CA LEU A 107 -6.34 2.23 -3.99
C LEU A 107 -5.53 2.98 -2.94
N LEU A 108 -4.34 3.40 -3.33
CA LEU A 108 -3.48 4.33 -2.62
C LEU A 108 -3.23 5.51 -3.55
N TRP A 109 -3.52 6.72 -3.07
CA TRP A 109 -3.33 7.96 -3.79
C TRP A 109 -2.19 8.74 -3.17
N LEU A 110 -1.25 9.18 -4.01
CA LEU A 110 -0.15 10.03 -3.63
C LEU A 110 -0.21 11.28 -4.48
N GLU A 111 -0.42 12.41 -3.83
CA GLU A 111 -0.72 13.68 -4.46
C GLU A 111 0.39 14.67 -4.16
N TYR A 112 0.99 15.22 -5.21
CA TYR A 112 2.02 16.24 -5.15
C TYR A 112 1.41 17.61 -5.37
N ASP A 113 1.44 18.40 -4.30
CA ASP A 113 1.13 19.82 -4.34
C ASP A 113 2.39 20.62 -4.69
N ARG A 114 2.45 21.12 -5.91
CA ARG A 114 3.57 21.94 -6.39
C ARG A 114 3.64 23.31 -5.70
N ASP A 115 2.53 23.84 -5.23
CA ASP A 115 2.51 25.17 -4.61
C ASP A 115 3.18 25.13 -3.23
N SER A 116 2.98 24.03 -2.48
CA SER A 116 3.62 23.81 -1.19
C SER A 116 4.86 22.91 -1.23
N GLY A 117 5.11 22.23 -2.35
CA GLY A 117 6.19 21.26 -2.52
C GLY A 117 6.02 20.02 -1.63
N ARG A 118 4.78 19.66 -1.28
CA ARG A 118 4.47 18.55 -0.36
C ARG A 118 3.75 17.41 -1.06
N TRP A 119 3.96 16.21 -0.51
CA TRP A 119 3.23 15.02 -0.86
C TRP A 119 2.18 14.72 0.20
N ASP A 120 0.93 14.61 -0.24
CA ASP A 120 -0.18 14.11 0.57
C ASP A 120 -0.47 12.67 0.15
N CYS A 121 -0.60 11.77 1.11
CA CYS A 121 -0.93 10.38 0.85
C CYS A 121 -2.28 10.06 1.46
N SER A 122 -3.11 9.31 0.73
CA SER A 122 -4.38 8.79 1.21
C SER A 122 -4.63 7.39 0.64
N GLY A 123 -5.51 6.60 1.25
CA GLY A 123 -5.84 5.27 0.76
C GLY A 123 -7.30 4.91 0.99
N ALA A 124 -7.80 3.97 0.18
CA ALA A 124 -9.16 3.45 0.29
C ALA A 124 -9.31 2.43 1.43
N SER A 125 -8.20 1.82 1.85
CA SER A 125 -8.17 0.84 2.94
C SER A 125 -8.40 1.47 4.31
N ASP A 126 -8.77 0.63 5.28
CA ASP A 126 -8.84 1.00 6.70
C ASP A 126 -7.47 1.51 7.21
N ASP A 127 -7.46 2.63 7.93
CA ASP A 127 -6.28 3.32 8.47
C ASP A 127 -5.33 2.40 9.24
N LYS A 128 -5.87 1.34 9.87
CA LYS A 128 -5.04 0.36 10.59
C LYS A 128 -4.02 -0.32 9.68
N TYR A 129 -4.30 -0.44 8.39
CA TYR A 129 -3.40 -1.06 7.40
C TYR A 129 -2.50 -0.06 6.71
N LEU A 130 -2.87 1.22 6.70
CA LEU A 130 -2.12 2.27 6.03
C LEU A 130 -0.89 2.72 6.84
N PRO A 131 0.19 3.15 6.14
CA PRO A 131 1.32 3.85 6.76
C PRO A 131 0.85 5.14 7.43
N PRO A 132 1.52 5.61 8.49
CA PRO A 132 1.14 6.85 9.18
C PRO A 132 1.02 8.07 8.27
N ALA A 133 1.83 8.15 7.20
CA ALA A 133 1.80 9.24 6.23
C ALA A 133 0.55 9.24 5.33
N CYS A 134 -0.14 8.10 5.23
CA CYS A 134 -1.30 7.89 4.35
C CYS A 134 -2.62 7.77 5.11
N ARG A 135 -2.60 7.98 6.43
CA ARG A 135 -3.81 7.97 7.27
C ARG A 135 -4.44 9.36 7.23
N GLY A 136 -5.77 9.40 7.06
CA GLY A 136 -6.56 10.63 6.93
C GLY A 136 -7.68 10.69 7.93
#